data_AF-A0A9W9Z2A9-F1
#
_entry.id   AF-A0A9W9Z2A9-F1
#
_cell.length_a   1.000
_cell.length_b   1.000
_cell.length_c   1.000
_cell.angle_alpha   90.00
_cell.angle_beta   90.00
_cell.angle_gamma   90.00
#
_symmetry.space_group_name_H-M   'P 1'
#
loop_
_entity.id
_entity.type
_entity.pdbx_description
1 polymer ?
#
loop_
_entity_poly.entity_id
_entity_poly.type
_entity_poly.pdbx_seq_one_letter_code
_entity_poly.pdbx_strand_id
1 'polypeptide(L)'
;MEERIGPLTFISNFDSGNLARVERVKPEENNSSSPEDADGTVAIIPDYDYNVWTAPDCAGMECENPNRTWFYFGVKGGQAGKLLRINIMNLNRQGKLYSQGMTPLVKVVPTKNKWERIRDKLNLRQLMAVLDCRSLIVFLISAMECITLLSAIHTLTRSAKPSWKSWIEASSFVSK
;
A
#
# COMPACT_ATOMS: atom_id res chain seq x y z
N MET A 1 -9.23 -7.90 9.50
CA MET A 1 -10.58 -7.46 9.06
C MET A 1 -11.09 -8.40 7.98
N GLU A 2 -12.39 -8.66 7.90
CA GLU A 2 -13.04 -9.18 6.69
C GLU A 2 -14.42 -8.53 6.60
N GLU A 3 -14.61 -7.62 5.63
CA GLU A 3 -15.82 -6.81 5.53
C GLU A 3 -16.29 -6.70 4.09
N ARG A 4 -17.60 -6.87 3.87
CA ARG A 4 -18.23 -6.72 2.56
C ARG A 4 -18.85 -5.34 2.43
N ILE A 5 -18.42 -4.58 1.43
CA ILE A 5 -18.94 -3.25 1.12
C ILE A 5 -19.38 -3.25 -0.34
N GLY A 6 -20.69 -3.19 -0.56
CA GLY A 6 -21.29 -3.34 -1.88
C GLY A 6 -20.92 -4.69 -2.54
N PRO A 7 -20.42 -4.69 -3.78
CA PRO A 7 -20.07 -5.93 -4.49
C PRO A 7 -18.69 -6.49 -4.12
N LEU A 8 -17.89 -5.77 -3.32
CA LEU A 8 -16.51 -6.15 -2.98
C LEU A 8 -16.42 -6.61 -1.52
N THR A 9 -15.49 -7.53 -1.26
CA THR A 9 -15.11 -7.94 0.09
C THR A 9 -13.64 -7.61 0.32
N PHE A 10 -13.37 -6.86 1.37
CA PHE A 10 -12.05 -6.43 1.79
C PHE A 10 -11.56 -7.32 2.93
N ILE A 11 -10.29 -7.73 2.87
CA ILE A 11 -9.72 -8.77 3.71
C ILE A 11 -8.36 -8.33 4.21
N SER A 12 -8.12 -8.45 5.51
CA SER A 12 -6.81 -8.27 6.16
C SER A 12 -6.65 -9.17 7.39
N ASN A 13 -7.52 -10.17 7.56
CA ASN A 13 -7.44 -11.19 8.62
C ASN A 13 -6.43 -12.30 8.27
N PHE A 14 -5.24 -11.90 7.86
CA PHE A 14 -4.12 -12.78 7.55
C PHE A 14 -2.81 -12.19 8.08
N ASP A 15 -1.74 -12.98 8.05
CA ASP A 15 -0.44 -12.56 8.59
C ASP A 15 0.05 -11.25 7.94
N SER A 16 0.49 -10.33 8.79
CA SER A 16 0.92 -8.97 8.42
C SER A 16 -0.16 -8.11 7.75
N GLY A 17 -1.43 -8.53 7.74
CA GLY A 17 -2.54 -7.77 7.17
C GLY A 17 -2.73 -6.42 7.87
N ASN A 18 -2.83 -5.34 7.10
CA ASN A 18 -3.10 -4.00 7.60
C ASN A 18 -4.13 -3.28 6.73
N LEU A 19 -5.36 -3.21 7.26
CA LEU A 19 -6.49 -2.43 6.77
C LEU A 19 -7.42 -2.20 7.96
N ALA A 20 -7.65 -0.93 8.29
CA ALA A 20 -8.39 -0.51 9.48
C ALA A 20 -9.83 -0.11 9.18
N ARG A 21 -10.09 0.54 8.04
CA ARG A 21 -11.43 0.99 7.62
C ARG A 21 -11.51 1.02 6.11
N VAL A 22 -12.71 0.79 5.59
CA VAL A 22 -13.02 0.92 4.17
C VAL A 22 -14.36 1.65 4.04
N GLU A 23 -14.46 2.56 3.07
CA GLU A 23 -15.69 3.25 2.75
C GLU A 23 -15.86 3.37 1.25
N ARG A 24 -17.08 3.16 0.75
CA ARG A 24 -17.40 3.42 -0.65
C ARG A 24 -17.51 4.92 -0.87
N VAL A 25 -16.83 5.43 -1.90
CA VAL A 25 -16.99 6.82 -2.34
C VAL A 25 -18.36 6.93 -3.02
N LYS A 26 -19.18 7.87 -2.54
CA LYS A 26 -20.46 8.17 -3.18
C LYS A 26 -20.18 8.97 -4.45
N PRO A 27 -20.80 8.65 -5.59
CA PRO A 27 -20.78 9.54 -6.74
C PRO A 27 -21.35 10.88 -6.29
N GLU A 28 -20.60 11.96 -6.47
CA GLU A 28 -21.10 13.31 -6.27
C GLU A 28 -22.25 13.51 -7.29
N GLU A 29 -23.50 13.58 -6.84
CA GLU A 29 -24.67 13.71 -7.75
C GLU A 29 -24.78 15.10 -8.41
N ASN A 30 -23.82 16.01 -8.19
CA ASN A 30 -23.84 17.36 -8.76
C ASN A 30 -22.42 17.83 -9.11
N ASN A 31 -22.03 17.61 -10.37
CA ASN A 31 -21.56 18.70 -11.22
C ASN A 31 -21.52 18.22 -12.66
N SER A 32 -22.46 18.74 -13.45
CA SER A 32 -22.27 19.00 -14.87
C SER A 32 -21.11 19.99 -15.04
N SER A 33 -19.88 19.54 -14.79
CA SER A 33 -18.70 20.17 -15.37
C SER A 33 -18.29 19.27 -16.51
N SER A 34 -18.58 19.73 -17.73
CA SER A 34 -18.01 19.21 -18.97
C SER A 34 -16.53 18.87 -18.79
N PRO A 35 -16.00 17.84 -19.47
CA PRO A 35 -14.58 17.55 -19.49
C PRO A 35 -13.87 18.60 -20.35
N GLU A 36 -13.78 19.82 -19.84
CA GLU A 36 -13.10 20.96 -20.47
C GLU A 36 -12.13 21.58 -19.45
N ASP A 37 -11.21 20.77 -18.94
CA ASP A 37 -9.97 21.28 -18.34
C ASP A 37 -8.80 20.83 -19.21
N ALA A 38 -8.01 21.83 -19.58
CA ALA A 38 -7.02 21.81 -20.64
C ALA A 38 -5.82 20.90 -20.37
N ASP A 39 -5.88 19.67 -20.86
CA ASP A 39 -4.82 18.83 -21.42
C ASP A 39 -5.54 17.54 -21.87
N GLY A 40 -5.25 16.97 -23.04
CA GLY A 40 -6.02 15.88 -23.68
C GLY A 40 -6.05 14.53 -22.94
N THR A 41 -5.93 14.52 -21.62
CA THR A 41 -5.98 13.36 -20.75
C THR A 41 -7.45 13.01 -20.45
N VAL A 42 -7.95 11.96 -21.10
CA VAL A 42 -9.27 11.37 -20.82
C VAL A 42 -9.37 11.05 -19.32
N ALA A 43 -10.33 11.68 -18.62
CA ALA A 43 -10.57 11.40 -17.21
C ALA A 43 -11.03 9.94 -17.04
N ILE A 44 -10.20 9.12 -16.39
CA ILE A 44 -10.52 7.71 -16.13
C ILE A 44 -11.53 7.63 -14.98
N ILE A 45 -12.78 7.28 -15.31
CA ILE A 45 -13.86 7.10 -14.34
C ILE A 45 -13.84 5.65 -13.82
N PRO A 46 -13.66 5.41 -12.51
CA PRO A 46 -13.69 4.05 -11.96
C PRO A 46 -15.12 3.53 -11.84
N ASP A 47 -15.30 2.22 -12.04
CA ASP A 47 -16.58 1.54 -11.74
C ASP A 47 -16.78 1.35 -10.24
N TYR A 48 -15.68 1.19 -9.50
CA TYR A 48 -15.63 0.95 -8.08
C TYR A 48 -14.65 1.91 -7.42
N ASP A 49 -15.11 2.70 -6.46
CA ASP A 49 -14.29 3.72 -5.82
C ASP A 49 -14.42 3.64 -4.30
N TYR A 50 -13.28 3.48 -3.62
CA TYR A 50 -13.23 3.22 -2.19
C TYR A 50 -12.13 4.02 -1.52
N ASN A 51 -12.46 4.61 -0.38
CA ASN A 51 -11.50 5.16 0.56
C ASN A 51 -11.11 4.07 1.55
N VAL A 52 -9.82 3.96 1.86
CA VAL A 52 -9.28 3.01 2.83
C VAL A 52 -8.35 3.70 3.81
N TRP A 53 -8.29 3.13 5.01
CA TRP A 53 -7.40 3.59 6.08
C TRP A 53 -6.58 2.43 6.59
N THR A 54 -5.31 2.69 6.89
CA THR A 54 -4.41 1.74 7.54
C THR A 54 -4.40 1.95 9.05
N ALA A 55 -4.01 0.95 9.82
CA ALA A 55 -3.69 1.08 11.24
C ALA A 55 -2.28 1.70 11.42
N PRO A 56 -2.01 2.37 12.55
CA PRO A 56 -0.65 2.76 12.92
C PRO A 56 0.24 1.52 13.15
N ASP A 57 1.55 1.72 13.11
CA ASP A 57 2.52 0.67 13.42
C ASP A 57 2.33 0.22 14.89
N CYS A 58 2.29 -1.10 15.12
CA CYS A 58 2.03 -1.69 16.45
C CYS A 58 0.73 -1.20 17.12
N ALA A 59 -0.32 -0.91 16.34
CA ALA A 59 -1.61 -0.45 16.85
C ALA A 59 -2.13 -1.28 18.05
N GLY A 60 -2.53 -0.59 19.13
CA GLY A 60 -3.08 -1.19 20.34
C GLY A 60 -2.05 -1.79 21.30
N MET A 61 -0.74 -1.67 21.01
CA MET A 61 0.34 -2.11 21.89
C MET A 61 1.06 -0.93 22.55
N GLU A 62 1.85 -1.19 23.60
CA GLU A 62 2.63 -0.16 24.30
C GLU A 62 3.66 0.55 23.40
N CYS A 63 4.11 -0.13 22.35
CA CYS A 63 5.04 0.39 21.35
C CYS A 63 4.33 0.99 20.10
N GLU A 64 3.05 1.36 20.22
CA GLU A 64 2.31 1.99 19.12
C GLU A 64 3.06 3.22 18.59
N ASN A 65 3.23 3.26 17.27
CA ASN A 65 3.85 4.37 16.56
C ASN A 65 2.84 4.91 15.54
N PRO A 66 2.55 6.23 15.55
CA PRO A 66 1.53 6.84 14.69
C PRO A 66 1.89 6.81 13.19
N ASN A 67 3.05 6.27 12.81
CA ASN A 67 3.42 6.02 11.43
C ASN A 67 2.48 5.02 10.75
N ARG A 68 2.13 5.35 9.50
CA ARG A 68 1.16 4.73 8.61
C ARG A 68 1.82 4.67 7.24
N THR A 69 2.73 3.72 7.12
CA THR A 69 3.46 3.46 5.87
C THR A 69 3.10 2.09 5.33
N TRP A 70 2.91 1.09 6.20
CA TRP A 70 2.55 -0.26 5.83
C TRP A 70 1.06 -0.40 5.50
N PHE A 71 0.75 -1.09 4.41
CA PHE A 71 -0.57 -1.63 4.13
C PHE A 71 -0.44 -3.00 3.47
N TYR A 72 -1.32 -3.91 3.86
CA TYR A 72 -1.40 -5.23 3.24
C TYR A 72 -2.83 -5.76 3.35
N PHE A 73 -3.54 -5.82 2.23
CA PHE A 73 -4.94 -6.23 2.22
C PHE A 73 -5.34 -6.84 0.88
N GLY A 74 -6.36 -7.69 0.93
CA GLY A 74 -6.98 -8.34 -0.20
C GLY A 74 -8.35 -7.74 -0.52
N VAL A 75 -8.73 -7.79 -1.79
CA VAL A 75 -10.05 -7.41 -2.32
C VAL A 75 -10.53 -8.53 -3.23
N LYS A 76 -11.70 -9.12 -2.95
CA LYS A 76 -12.36 -10.14 -3.78
C LYS A 76 -13.77 -9.73 -4.16
N GLY A 77 -14.31 -10.35 -5.20
CA GLY A 77 -15.65 -10.07 -5.73
C GLY A 77 -15.64 -9.01 -6.82
N GLY A 78 -16.79 -8.40 -7.08
CA GLY A 78 -16.99 -7.49 -8.21
C GLY A 78 -17.17 -8.21 -9.55
N GLN A 79 -17.38 -7.44 -10.61
CA GLN A 79 -17.49 -7.96 -11.98
C GLN A 79 -16.14 -7.84 -12.70
N ALA A 80 -15.82 -8.81 -13.56
CA ALA A 80 -14.63 -8.77 -14.41
C ALA A 80 -14.65 -7.55 -15.33
N GLY A 81 -13.46 -7.04 -15.63
CA GLY A 81 -13.28 -5.90 -16.53
C GLY A 81 -13.66 -4.56 -15.90
N LYS A 82 -14.13 -4.55 -14.65
CA LYS A 82 -14.45 -3.32 -13.92
C LYS A 82 -13.21 -2.72 -13.27
N LEU A 83 -13.16 -1.40 -13.28
CA LEU A 83 -12.05 -0.62 -12.76
C LEU A 83 -12.26 -0.29 -11.28
N LEU A 84 -11.36 -0.79 -10.44
CA LEU A 84 -11.30 -0.49 -9.02
C LEU A 84 -10.27 0.61 -8.75
N ARG A 85 -10.73 1.69 -8.14
CA ARG A 85 -9.93 2.74 -7.51
C ARG A 85 -9.97 2.59 -5.99
N ILE A 86 -8.79 2.59 -5.38
CA ILE A 86 -8.61 2.60 -3.93
C ILE A 86 -7.82 3.85 -3.53
N ASN A 87 -8.39 4.69 -2.67
CA ASN A 87 -7.75 5.88 -2.13
C ASN A 87 -7.32 5.62 -0.69
N ILE A 88 -6.02 5.55 -0.43
CA ILE A 88 -5.46 5.39 0.91
C ILE A 88 -5.36 6.76 1.58
N MET A 89 -6.27 7.01 2.51
CA MET A 89 -6.56 8.36 3.01
C MET A 89 -5.55 8.85 4.03
N ASN A 90 -4.92 7.96 4.80
CA ASN A 90 -4.14 8.30 5.99
C ASN A 90 -2.66 7.89 5.93
N LEU A 91 -2.08 7.72 4.74
CA LEU A 91 -0.63 7.52 4.63
C LEU A 91 0.13 8.76 5.11
N ASN A 92 1.23 8.55 5.83
CA ASN A 92 2.17 9.62 6.13
C ASN A 92 2.78 10.16 4.82
N ARG A 93 3.27 11.41 4.87
CA ARG A 93 3.96 12.05 3.75
C ARG A 93 5.36 11.46 3.59
N GLN A 94 5.44 10.27 3.00
CA GLN A 94 6.68 9.53 2.77
C GLN A 94 7.33 9.88 1.42
N GLY A 95 7.41 11.18 1.07
CA GLY A 95 7.88 11.64 -0.24
C GLY A 95 9.25 11.08 -0.66
N LYS A 96 10.15 10.89 0.30
CA LYS A 96 11.49 10.30 0.06
C LYS A 96 11.41 8.84 -0.39
N LEU A 97 10.61 8.01 0.27
CA LEU A 97 10.46 6.58 -0.09
C LEU A 97 9.96 6.45 -1.53
N TYR A 98 8.92 7.21 -1.88
CA TYR A 98 8.36 7.19 -3.24
C TYR A 98 9.33 7.73 -4.28
N SER A 99 10.11 8.77 -3.96
CA SER A 99 11.15 9.30 -4.87
C SER A 99 12.27 8.29 -5.17
N GLN A 100 12.46 7.31 -4.29
CA GLN A 100 13.43 6.22 -4.44
C GLN A 100 12.82 4.98 -5.13
N GLY A 101 11.64 5.11 -5.74
CA GLY A 101 11.01 4.04 -6.50
C GLY A 101 10.22 3.02 -5.68
N MET A 102 9.93 3.33 -4.40
CA MET A 102 9.06 2.49 -3.57
C MET A 102 7.60 2.65 -4.01
N THR A 103 7.20 1.88 -5.02
CA THR A 103 5.81 1.86 -5.49
C THR A 103 5.01 0.73 -4.85
N PRO A 104 3.69 0.90 -4.67
CA PRO A 104 2.78 -0.17 -4.29
C PRO A 104 2.88 -1.38 -5.21
N LEU A 105 2.77 -2.56 -4.62
CA LEU A 105 2.73 -3.84 -5.30
C LEU A 105 1.29 -4.37 -5.31
N VAL A 106 0.95 -5.05 -6.39
CA VAL A 106 -0.31 -5.76 -6.58
C VAL A 106 -0.04 -7.21 -6.95
N LYS A 107 -0.91 -8.12 -6.51
CA LYS A 107 -0.89 -9.54 -6.89
C LYS A 107 -2.33 -10.01 -7.10
N VAL A 108 -2.56 -10.82 -8.13
CA VAL A 108 -3.90 -11.25 -8.53
C VAL A 108 -3.97 -12.78 -8.49
N VAL A 109 -4.61 -13.37 -7.47
CA VAL A 109 -4.69 -14.84 -7.34
C VAL A 109 -6.08 -15.37 -7.66
N PRO A 110 -6.23 -16.54 -8.31
CA PRO A 110 -5.18 -17.48 -8.70
C PRO A 110 -4.53 -17.16 -10.06
N THR A 111 -5.14 -16.29 -10.87
CA THR A 111 -4.79 -16.10 -12.29
C THR A 111 -3.35 -15.65 -12.54
N LYS A 112 -2.78 -14.81 -11.66
CA LYS A 112 -1.40 -14.28 -11.74
C LYS A 112 -0.74 -14.22 -10.36
N ASN A 113 -0.10 -15.33 -9.97
CA ASN A 113 0.53 -15.49 -8.66
C ASN A 113 1.87 -14.73 -8.49
N LYS A 114 2.04 -13.58 -9.13
CA LYS A 114 3.27 -12.75 -9.09
C LYS A 114 2.95 -11.35 -8.58
N TRP A 115 3.83 -10.82 -7.73
CA TRP A 115 3.79 -9.43 -7.31
C TRP A 115 4.29 -8.51 -8.42
N GLU A 116 3.52 -7.48 -8.74
CA GLU A 116 3.83 -6.51 -9.79
C GLU A 116 3.71 -5.09 -9.24
N ARG A 117 4.60 -4.20 -9.68
CA ARG A 117 4.53 -2.78 -9.32
C ARG A 117 3.40 -2.11 -10.08
N ILE A 118 2.58 -1.34 -9.37
CA ILE A 118 1.63 -0.42 -10.00
C ILE A 118 2.47 0.72 -10.61
N ARG A 119 2.40 0.85 -11.94
CA ARG A 119 3.24 1.77 -12.73
C ARG A 119 2.55 3.10 -13.05
N ASP A 120 1.25 3.22 -12.77
CA ASP A 120 0.51 4.44 -13.09
C ASP A 120 0.98 5.61 -12.24
N LYS A 121 1.19 6.74 -12.92
CA LYS A 121 1.58 8.04 -12.35
C LYS A 121 0.39 8.74 -11.68
N LEU A 122 -0.70 8.02 -11.41
CA LEU A 122 -1.82 8.52 -10.64
C LEU A 122 -1.38 8.64 -9.18
N ASN A 123 -1.86 9.69 -8.50
CA ASN A 123 -1.37 10.14 -7.20
C ASN A 123 -1.04 8.97 -6.24
N LEU A 124 0.05 9.07 -5.47
CA LEU A 124 0.62 8.01 -4.61
C LEU A 124 -0.36 7.36 -3.61
N ARG A 125 -1.51 7.98 -3.38
CA ARG A 125 -2.59 7.50 -2.50
C ARG A 125 -3.65 6.70 -3.25
N GLN A 126 -3.64 6.73 -4.58
CA GLN A 126 -4.67 6.18 -5.43
C GLN A 126 -4.09 4.97 -6.16
N LEU A 127 -4.68 3.80 -5.92
CA LEU A 127 -4.33 2.55 -6.57
C LEU A 127 -5.44 2.21 -7.55
N MET A 128 -5.07 1.84 -8.78
CA MET A 128 -6.03 1.41 -9.79
C MET A 128 -5.71 -0.01 -10.25
N ALA A 129 -6.73 -0.84 -10.31
CA ALA A 129 -6.63 -2.22 -10.77
C ALA A 129 -7.90 -2.63 -11.51
N VAL A 130 -7.74 -3.42 -12.57
CA VAL A 130 -8.87 -4.05 -13.28
C VAL A 130 -9.21 -5.36 -12.57
N LEU A 131 -10.48 -5.51 -12.19
CA LEU A 131 -10.98 -6.71 -11.53
C LEU A 131 -11.12 -7.87 -12.51
N ASP A 132 -10.94 -9.08 -11.98
CA ASP A 132 -11.24 -10.35 -12.62
C ASP A 132 -12.25 -11.11 -11.74
N CYS A 133 -13.31 -11.67 -12.34
CA CYS A 133 -14.46 -12.29 -11.68
C CYS A 133 -14.08 -13.37 -10.65
N ARG A 134 -12.88 -13.94 -10.76
CA ARG A 134 -12.41 -15.06 -9.92
C ARG A 134 -11.18 -14.73 -9.10
N SER A 135 -10.72 -13.48 -9.13
CA SER A 135 -9.43 -13.15 -8.55
C SER A 135 -9.54 -12.35 -7.24
N LEU A 136 -8.70 -12.72 -6.28
CA LEU A 136 -8.37 -11.90 -5.12
C LEU A 136 -7.20 -10.99 -5.51
N ILE A 137 -7.41 -9.68 -5.45
CA ILE A 137 -6.38 -8.67 -5.66
C ILE A 137 -5.79 -8.32 -4.31
N VAL A 138 -4.48 -8.38 -4.18
CA VAL A 138 -3.77 -8.10 -2.94
C VAL A 138 -2.82 -6.93 -3.15
N PHE A 139 -2.87 -5.95 -2.26
CA PHE A 139 -2.02 -4.76 -2.30
C PHE A 139 -1.01 -4.78 -1.17
N LEU A 140 0.23 -4.45 -1.46
CA LEU A 140 1.34 -4.45 -0.51
C LEU A 140 2.26 -3.26 -0.76
N ILE A 141 2.64 -2.53 0.28
CA ILE A 141 3.82 -1.67 0.22
C ILE A 141 4.85 -2.18 1.23
N SER A 142 6.01 -2.60 0.75
CA SER A 142 7.11 -2.96 1.64
C SER A 142 7.69 -1.67 2.23
N ALA A 143 7.67 -1.52 3.55
CA ALA A 143 8.44 -0.48 4.24
C ALA A 143 9.83 -0.97 4.67
N MET A 144 10.19 -2.21 4.32
CA MET A 144 11.45 -2.82 4.72
C MET A 144 12.55 -2.46 3.73
N GLU A 145 13.24 -1.37 4.06
CA GLU A 145 14.70 -1.20 4.01
C GLU A 145 15.00 0.27 4.38
N CYS A 146 15.01 0.61 5.68
CA CYS A 146 15.84 1.67 6.29
C CYS A 146 15.33 2.12 7.68
N ILE A 147 14.01 2.17 7.92
CA ILE A 147 13.49 2.93 9.08
C ILE A 147 13.59 2.14 10.40
N THR A 148 13.33 0.83 10.40
CA THR A 148 13.49 -0.01 11.60
C THR A 148 14.95 -0.30 11.94
N LEU A 149 15.84 -0.37 10.94
CA LEU A 149 17.28 -0.48 11.20
C LEU A 149 17.83 0.82 11.80
N LEU A 150 17.41 1.99 11.31
CA LEU A 150 17.86 3.26 11.89
C LEU A 150 17.36 3.47 13.32
N SER A 151 16.10 3.13 13.65
CA SER A 151 15.61 3.26 15.02
C SER A 151 16.24 2.24 15.98
N ALA A 152 16.45 0.99 15.54
CA ALA A 152 17.16 -0.02 16.33
C ALA A 152 18.64 0.33 16.52
N ILE A 153 19.31 0.85 15.49
CA ILE A 153 20.70 1.33 15.57
C ILE A 153 20.80 2.56 16.47
N HIS A 154 19.87 3.52 16.42
CA HIS A 154 19.90 4.70 17.30
C HIS A 154 19.66 4.34 18.78
N THR A 155 18.80 3.36 19.06
CA THR A 155 18.60 2.86 20.44
C THR A 155 19.80 2.06 20.94
N LEU A 156 20.46 1.28 20.08
CA LEU A 156 21.64 0.48 20.45
C LEU A 156 22.95 1.28 20.52
N THR A 157 23.06 2.41 19.80
CA THR A 157 24.29 3.23 19.76
C THR A 157 24.45 4.20 20.94
N ARG A 158 23.43 4.37 21.80
CA ARG A 158 23.60 5.09 23.08
C ARG A 158 24.38 4.29 24.13
N SER A 159 24.61 2.99 23.93
CA SER A 159 25.22 2.11 24.95
C SER A 159 26.63 1.57 24.62
N ALA A 160 27.20 1.81 23.43
CA ALA A 160 28.52 1.24 23.13
C ALA A 160 29.33 2.08 22.13
N LYS A 161 30.58 2.41 22.51
CA LYS A 161 31.60 3.01 21.65
C LYS A 161 32.03 2.04 20.52
N PRO A 162 32.52 2.56 19.38
CA PRO A 162 32.54 1.83 18.11
C PRO A 162 33.79 0.96 17.92
N SER A 163 33.60 -0.30 17.52
CA SER A 163 34.61 -1.10 16.81
C SER A 163 34.02 -1.59 15.49
N TRP A 164 34.02 -0.70 14.49
CA TRP A 164 33.39 -0.94 13.18
C TRP A 164 34.27 -1.80 12.25
N LYS A 165 35.52 -2.09 12.65
CA LYS A 165 36.46 -2.86 11.82
C LYS A 165 36.17 -4.37 11.76
N SER A 166 35.39 -4.92 12.70
CA SER A 166 35.14 -6.37 12.76
C SER A 166 34.02 -6.86 11.82
N TRP A 167 33.11 -5.99 11.37
CA TRP A 167 31.94 -6.42 10.58
C TRP A 167 32.18 -6.39 9.07
N ILE A 168 33.06 -5.50 8.57
CA ILE A 168 33.40 -5.45 7.14
C ILE A 168 34.17 -6.70 6.72
N GLU A 169 35.01 -7.27 7.59
CA GLU A 169 35.74 -8.52 7.33
C GLU A 169 34.83 -9.77 7.35
N ALA A 170 33.66 -9.73 7.98
CA ALA A 170 32.71 -10.85 7.97
C ALA A 170 31.85 -10.91 6.70
N SER A 171 31.64 -9.76 6.03
CA SER A 171 30.83 -9.67 4.80
C SER A 171 31.56 -10.09 3.52
N SER A 172 32.89 -10.31 3.55
CA SER A 172 33.66 -10.79 2.39
C SER A 172 33.73 -12.31 2.27
N PHE A 173 33.11 -13.09 3.19
CA PHE A 173 33.19 -14.56 3.17
C PHE A 173 31.91 -15.27 2.68
N VAL A 174 30.88 -14.55 2.23
CA VAL A 174 29.68 -15.17 1.63
C VAL A 174 29.50 -14.70 0.18
N SER A 175 30.50 -15.01 -0.62
CA SER A 175 30.36 -15.19 -2.06
C SER A 175 31.44 -16.16 -2.53
N LYS A 176 31.12 -17.44 -2.46
CA LYS A 176 31.53 -18.51 -3.37
C LYS A 176 30.58 -19.69 -3.19
#